data_AF-A0A9P5X156-F1
#
_entry.id   AF-A0A9P5X156-F1
#
_cell.length_a   1.000
_cell.length_b   1.000
_cell.length_c   1.000
_cell.angle_alpha   90.00
_cell.angle_beta   90.00
_cell.angle_gamma   90.00
#
_symmetry.space_group_name_H-M   'P 1'
#
loop_
_entity.id
_entity.type
_entity.pdbx_description
1 polymer ?
#
loop_
_entity_poly.entity_id
_entity_poly.type
_entity_poly.pdbx_seq_one_letter_code
_entity_poly.pdbx_strand_id
1 'polypeptide(L)'
;KKLVITTANADYLPHLNLGTQLVSFCEDGRWGAEDWGQWPQWLFDGQEHFAYILRKPSSTEMAKHPLRRLWWNMKEDHFTGTSSTAGLLLPDIAQEFYEIRCALMKEVQDCATLNSHDWGKLCDSASKMRSCTAALKFTPQEFLQVMLTVSAAQRYCLTTRAIIDKIKKWDRMPMLDKAHPVDNTILGCITDRIPIIYELFEKGVPVWYVRPASHLPKDINI
;
A
#
# COMPACT_ATOMS: atom_id res chain seq x y z
N LYS A 1 -16.30 -23.55 -8.29
CA LYS A 1 -16.50 -23.06 -9.68
C LYS A 1 -15.15 -22.56 -10.19
N LYS A 2 -14.74 -22.87 -11.44
CA LYS A 2 -13.46 -22.41 -12.00
C LYS A 2 -13.52 -20.90 -12.24
N LEU A 3 -12.59 -20.15 -11.64
CA LEU A 3 -12.41 -18.72 -11.88
C LEU A 3 -11.30 -18.52 -12.90
N VAL A 4 -11.41 -17.45 -13.69
CA VAL A 4 -10.39 -17.02 -14.65
C VAL A 4 -10.00 -15.59 -14.33
N ILE A 5 -8.69 -15.36 -14.30
CA ILE A 5 -8.09 -14.06 -14.04
C ILE A 5 -7.42 -13.61 -15.33
N THR A 6 -7.71 -12.39 -15.77
CA THR A 6 -7.08 -11.78 -16.94
C THR A 6 -6.69 -10.35 -16.62
N THR A 7 -5.62 -9.86 -17.24
CA THR A 7 -5.26 -8.43 -17.20
C THR A 7 -5.01 -7.95 -18.62
N ALA A 8 -5.36 -6.69 -18.88
CA ALA A 8 -5.13 -6.05 -20.17
C ALA A 8 -3.86 -5.18 -20.17
N ASN A 9 -3.32 -4.87 -18.99
CA ASN A 9 -2.28 -3.85 -18.84
C ASN A 9 -1.18 -4.18 -17.83
N ALA A 10 -1.24 -5.31 -17.11
CA ALA A 10 -0.12 -5.79 -16.31
C ALA A 10 0.65 -6.90 -17.02
N ASP A 11 1.96 -6.97 -16.76
CA ASP A 11 2.89 -7.98 -17.31
C ASP A 11 3.00 -9.25 -16.44
N TYR A 12 2.23 -9.32 -15.36
CA TYR A 12 2.20 -10.45 -14.44
C TYR A 12 0.78 -10.73 -13.92
N LEU A 13 0.57 -11.92 -13.36
CA LEU A 13 -0.63 -12.27 -12.60
C LEU A 13 -0.28 -12.32 -11.09
N PRO A 14 -1.04 -11.63 -10.22
CA PRO A 14 -0.81 -11.69 -8.79
C PRO A 14 -1.20 -13.08 -8.27
N HIS A 15 -0.55 -13.48 -7.18
CA HIS A 15 -0.99 -14.63 -6.44
C HIS A 15 -2.33 -14.32 -5.78
N LEU A 16 -3.39 -15.01 -6.19
CA LEU A 16 -4.75 -14.80 -5.72
C LEU A 16 -5.19 -15.93 -4.81
N ASN A 17 -5.39 -15.60 -3.54
CA ASN A 17 -5.90 -16.52 -2.54
C ASN A 17 -7.43 -16.55 -2.60
N LEU A 18 -7.99 -17.64 -3.15
CA LEU A 18 -9.44 -17.81 -3.36
C LEU A 18 -10.11 -18.70 -2.30
N GLY A 19 -9.38 -19.08 -1.23
CA GLY A 19 -9.86 -20.00 -0.19
C GLY A 19 -9.65 -19.45 1.22
N THR A 20 -10.08 -20.22 2.23
CA THR A 20 -9.83 -19.88 3.64
C THR A 20 -8.34 -19.93 3.93
N GLN A 21 -7.81 -18.85 4.51
CA GLN A 21 -6.41 -18.78 4.93
C GLN A 21 -6.28 -18.44 6.40
N LEU A 22 -5.29 -19.05 7.03
CA LEU A 22 -4.81 -18.63 8.33
C LEU A 22 -3.94 -17.39 8.12
N VAL A 23 -4.41 -16.25 8.58
CA VAL A 23 -3.62 -15.01 8.60
C VAL A 23 -2.81 -14.99 9.89
N SER A 24 -1.48 -15.07 9.79
CA SER A 24 -0.56 -14.98 10.91
C SER A 24 0.54 -13.95 10.66
N PHE A 25 1.16 -13.47 11.74
CA PHE A 25 2.33 -12.61 11.63
C PHE A 25 3.51 -13.41 11.07
N CYS A 26 4.21 -12.82 10.11
CA CYS A 26 5.51 -13.28 9.63
C CYS A 26 6.62 -12.81 10.57
N GLU A 27 7.80 -13.42 10.47
CA GLU A 27 8.99 -13.05 11.27
C GLU A 27 9.42 -11.59 11.07
N ASP A 28 9.04 -10.97 9.94
CA ASP A 28 9.29 -9.56 9.64
C ASP A 28 8.20 -8.61 10.20
N GLY A 29 7.26 -9.15 10.98
CA GLY A 29 6.15 -8.40 11.58
C GLY A 29 5.06 -8.01 10.59
N ARG A 30 5.04 -8.60 9.39
CA ARG A 30 4.02 -8.34 8.36
C ARG A 30 3.05 -9.51 8.19
N TRP A 31 2.12 -9.40 7.24
CA TRP A 31 0.98 -10.33 7.06
C TRP A 31 1.08 -11.16 5.78
N GLY A 32 2.30 -11.40 5.29
CA GLY A 32 2.53 -12.22 4.09
C GLY A 32 1.79 -11.69 2.85
N ALA A 33 1.07 -12.58 2.16
CA ALA A 33 0.32 -12.27 0.94
C ALA A 33 -0.89 -11.35 1.19
N GLU A 34 -1.40 -11.33 2.43
CA GLU A 34 -2.57 -10.54 2.83
C GLU A 34 -2.19 -9.11 3.27
N ASP A 35 -0.90 -8.77 3.23
CA ASP A 35 -0.44 -7.41 3.48
C ASP A 35 -0.74 -6.50 2.28
N TRP A 36 -1.81 -5.72 2.39
CA TRP A 36 -2.23 -4.75 1.37
C TRP A 36 -1.17 -3.70 1.04
N GLY A 37 -0.14 -3.53 1.88
CA GLY A 37 1.01 -2.68 1.58
C GLY A 37 1.98 -3.25 0.54
N GLN A 38 1.82 -4.51 0.13
CA GLN A 38 2.81 -5.22 -0.70
C GLN A 38 2.22 -5.91 -1.92
N TRP A 39 0.95 -6.29 -1.87
CA TRP A 39 0.31 -7.07 -2.92
C TRP A 39 -0.99 -6.42 -3.39
N PRO A 40 -1.33 -6.53 -4.69
CA PRO A 40 -2.63 -6.09 -5.17
C PRO A 40 -3.75 -6.75 -4.37
N GLN A 41 -4.76 -5.96 -3.99
CA GLN A 41 -5.89 -6.42 -3.20
C GLN A 41 -7.18 -6.46 -4.00
N TRP A 42 -8.16 -7.23 -3.51
CA TRP A 42 -9.53 -7.11 -3.97
C TRP A 42 -10.06 -5.70 -3.70
N LEU A 43 -10.68 -5.12 -4.72
CA LEU A 43 -11.25 -3.79 -4.64
C LEU A 43 -12.60 -3.82 -3.94
N PHE A 44 -12.64 -3.29 -2.72
CA PHE A 44 -13.86 -3.03 -1.98
C PHE A 44 -14.18 -1.53 -1.91
N ASP A 45 -15.47 -1.22 -1.81
CA ASP A 45 -15.92 0.17 -1.66
C ASP A 45 -15.38 0.76 -0.35
N GLY A 46 -14.90 1.99 -0.44
CA GLY A 46 -14.19 2.67 0.65
C GLY A 46 -12.67 2.42 0.69
N GLN A 47 -12.16 1.41 -0.04
CA GLN A 47 -10.75 1.02 -0.09
C GLN A 47 -10.10 1.25 -1.45
N GLU A 48 -10.66 2.14 -2.27
CA GLU A 48 -10.22 2.40 -3.64
C GLU A 48 -8.77 2.86 -3.72
N HIS A 49 -8.29 3.50 -2.65
CA HIS A 49 -6.92 3.98 -2.53
C HIS A 49 -5.87 2.85 -2.47
N PHE A 50 -6.25 1.60 -2.17
CA PHE A 50 -5.32 0.48 -2.16
C PHE A 50 -4.70 0.20 -3.52
N ALA A 51 -5.43 0.50 -4.61
CA ALA A 51 -4.89 0.37 -5.97
C ALA A 51 -3.68 1.28 -6.22
N TYR A 52 -3.59 2.39 -5.50
CA TYR A 52 -2.56 3.42 -5.69
C TYR A 52 -1.42 3.33 -4.67
N ILE A 53 -1.39 2.29 -3.82
CA ILE A 53 -0.28 2.04 -2.92
C ILE A 53 0.99 1.82 -3.76
N LEU A 54 2.07 2.47 -3.36
CA LEU A 54 3.37 2.30 -4.02
C LEU A 54 3.87 0.87 -3.86
N ARG A 55 4.23 0.26 -4.98
CA ARG A 55 4.92 -1.03 -5.02
C ARG A 55 6.32 -0.86 -4.44
N LYS A 56 6.83 -1.91 -3.80
CA LYS A 56 8.24 -2.00 -3.40
C LYS A 56 9.14 -1.76 -4.63
N PRO A 57 10.00 -0.72 -4.63
CA PRO A 57 10.91 -0.48 -5.73
C PRO A 57 11.88 -1.64 -5.96
N SER A 58 12.46 -1.72 -7.16
CA SER A 58 13.57 -2.65 -7.42
C SER A 58 14.77 -2.34 -6.52
N SER A 59 15.68 -3.29 -6.36
CA SER A 59 16.87 -3.10 -5.50
C SER A 59 17.71 -1.89 -5.90
N THR A 60 17.80 -1.59 -7.19
CA THR A 60 18.54 -0.45 -7.75
C THR A 60 17.85 0.89 -7.42
N GLU A 61 16.52 0.94 -7.51
CA GLU A 61 15.73 2.15 -7.21
C GLU A 61 15.61 2.39 -5.71
N MET A 62 15.51 1.32 -4.92
CA MET A 62 15.36 1.35 -3.46
C MET A 62 16.46 2.17 -2.79
N ALA A 63 17.70 2.07 -3.27
CA ALA A 63 18.85 2.77 -2.69
C ALA A 63 18.68 4.30 -2.69
N LYS A 64 17.94 4.84 -3.67
CA LYS A 64 17.73 6.27 -3.87
C LYS A 64 16.30 6.72 -3.53
N HIS A 65 15.41 5.78 -3.21
CA HIS A 65 14.01 6.10 -3.01
C HIS A 65 13.80 6.86 -1.70
N PRO A 66 13.15 8.04 -1.70
CA PRO A 66 12.97 8.85 -0.49
C PRO A 66 12.16 8.13 0.59
N LEU A 67 11.27 7.22 0.19
CA LEU A 67 10.46 6.39 1.08
C LEU A 67 11.04 4.99 1.32
N ARG A 68 12.31 4.72 1.01
CA ARG A 68 12.92 3.38 1.13
C ARG A 68 12.67 2.69 2.47
N ARG A 69 12.61 3.47 3.56
CA ARG A 69 12.37 2.99 4.93
C ARG A 69 10.99 2.33 5.10
N LEU A 70 10.04 2.60 4.19
CA LEU A 70 8.70 2.01 4.20
C LEU A 70 8.69 0.53 3.78
N TRP A 71 9.75 0.02 3.16
CA TRP A 71 9.87 -1.40 2.78
C TRP A 71 11.03 -2.13 3.47
N TRP A 72 11.66 -1.47 4.43
CA TRP A 72 12.76 -2.03 5.22
C TRP A 72 12.25 -3.02 6.27
N ASN A 73 13.06 -4.02 6.62
CA ASN A 73 12.70 -4.99 7.66
C ASN A 73 13.57 -4.76 8.89
N MET A 74 12.91 -4.64 10.05
CA MET A 74 13.58 -4.50 11.33
C MET A 74 14.30 -5.80 11.72
N LYS A 75 15.41 -5.67 12.42
CA LYS A 75 16.19 -6.76 13.02
C LYS A 75 16.55 -6.41 14.46
N GLU A 76 17.02 -7.38 15.23
CA GLU A 76 17.38 -7.22 16.64
C GLU A 76 18.44 -6.13 16.89
N ASP A 77 19.44 -6.01 16.03
CA ASP A 77 20.51 -5.00 16.11
C ASP A 77 20.01 -3.55 15.94
N HIS A 78 18.77 -3.36 15.49
CA HIS A 78 18.12 -2.05 15.37
C HIS A 78 17.34 -1.63 16.62
N PHE A 79 17.32 -2.48 17.65
CA PHE A 79 16.62 -2.24 18.90
C PHE A 79 17.61 -1.93 20.01
N THR A 80 17.41 -0.81 20.71
CA THR A 80 18.24 -0.39 21.84
C THR A 80 17.48 -0.61 23.15
N GLY A 81 17.90 -1.61 23.91
CA GLY A 81 17.33 -1.92 25.22
C GLY A 81 17.58 -0.79 26.22
N THR A 82 16.53 -0.33 26.89
CA THR A 82 16.58 0.63 28.02
C THR A 82 16.45 -0.07 29.38
N SER A 83 15.92 -1.31 29.40
CA SER A 83 15.77 -2.19 30.55
C SER A 83 15.89 -3.67 30.12
N SER A 84 15.62 -4.63 31.01
CA SER A 84 15.72 -6.07 30.69
C SER A 84 14.72 -6.55 29.63
N THR A 85 13.65 -5.80 29.34
CA THR A 85 12.61 -6.22 28.37
C THR A 85 12.12 -5.12 27.43
N ALA A 86 12.33 -3.83 27.76
CA ALA A 86 11.83 -2.72 26.97
C ALA A 86 12.95 -1.84 26.42
N GLY A 87 12.75 -1.33 25.21
CA GLY A 87 13.73 -0.54 24.48
C GLY A 87 13.08 0.27 23.37
N LEU A 88 13.92 0.92 22.58
CA LEU A 88 13.52 1.81 21.50
C LEU A 88 14.07 1.32 20.17
N LEU A 89 13.49 1.81 19.09
CA LEU A 89 14.14 1.75 17.78
C LEU A 89 15.37 2.67 17.81
N LEU A 90 16.46 2.28 17.13
CA LEU A 90 17.65 3.12 16.99
C LEU A 90 17.26 4.57 16.60
N PRO A 91 17.82 5.60 17.27
CA PRO A 91 17.42 6.98 17.07
C PRO A 91 17.46 7.44 15.61
N ASP A 92 18.50 7.07 14.86
CA ASP A 92 18.64 7.46 13.45
C ASP A 92 17.54 6.85 12.57
N ILE A 93 17.14 5.60 12.85
CA ILE A 93 16.07 4.92 12.10
C ILE A 93 14.71 5.53 12.47
N ALA A 94 14.47 5.78 13.76
CA ALA A 94 13.26 6.47 14.22
C ALA A 94 13.16 7.89 13.63
N GLN A 95 14.30 8.56 13.45
CA GLN A 95 14.38 9.87 12.83
C GLN A 95 14.01 9.84 11.34
N GLU A 96 14.45 8.85 10.57
CA GLU A 96 14.01 8.69 9.17
C GLU A 96 12.47 8.52 9.05
N PHE A 97 11.85 7.74 9.93
CA PHE A 97 10.37 7.62 9.96
C PHE A 97 9.70 8.95 10.29
N TYR A 98 10.27 9.71 11.21
CA TYR A 98 9.78 11.04 11.58
C TYR A 98 9.85 12.02 10.40
N GLU A 99 10.93 11.99 9.62
CA GLU A 99 11.12 12.82 8.43
C GLU A 99 10.12 12.48 7.32
N ILE A 100 9.92 11.20 7.05
CA ILE A 100 8.88 10.73 6.10
C ILE A 100 7.50 11.24 6.53
N ARG A 101 7.16 11.09 7.82
CA ARG A 101 5.91 11.60 8.37
C ARG A 101 5.78 13.11 8.14
N CYS A 102 6.81 13.90 8.43
CA CYS A 102 6.77 15.35 8.25
C CYS A 102 6.56 15.75 6.79
N ALA A 103 7.24 15.08 5.84
CA ALA A 103 7.04 15.30 4.41
C ALA A 103 5.59 15.01 3.99
N LEU A 104 5.07 13.84 4.38
CA LEU A 104 3.68 13.46 4.06
C LEU A 104 2.66 14.39 4.72
N MET A 105 2.86 14.81 5.97
CA MET A 105 1.95 15.73 6.65
C MET A 105 1.85 17.10 5.99
N LYS A 106 2.92 17.58 5.34
CA LYS A 106 2.86 18.80 4.52
C LYS A 106 1.93 18.61 3.33
N GLU A 107 2.04 17.48 2.63
CA GLU A 107 1.15 17.18 1.51
C GLU A 107 -0.30 16.90 1.95
N VAL A 108 -0.51 16.36 3.16
CA VAL A 108 -1.85 16.23 3.75
C VAL A 108 -2.49 17.61 3.90
N GLN A 109 -1.74 18.60 4.40
CA GLN A 109 -2.26 19.97 4.54
C GLN A 109 -2.60 20.58 3.18
N ASP A 110 -1.79 20.34 2.16
CA ASP A 110 -2.07 20.80 0.79
C ASP A 110 -3.40 20.23 0.25
N CYS A 111 -3.80 19.03 0.68
CA CYS A 111 -5.05 18.40 0.26
C CYS A 111 -6.30 19.00 0.93
N ALA A 112 -6.16 19.75 2.03
CA ALA A 112 -7.29 20.34 2.75
C ALA A 112 -8.12 21.28 1.87
N THR A 113 -7.48 21.95 0.92
CA THR A 113 -8.12 22.93 0.03
C THR A 113 -8.81 22.28 -1.17
N LEU A 114 -8.63 20.98 -1.37
CA LEU A 114 -9.07 20.26 -2.57
C LEU A 114 -10.50 19.69 -2.46
N ASN A 115 -11.16 19.84 -1.30
CA ASN A 115 -12.55 19.41 -1.03
C ASN A 115 -12.84 17.96 -1.49
N SER A 116 -11.90 17.04 -1.30
CA SER A 116 -12.09 15.63 -1.68
C SER A 116 -13.01 14.90 -0.72
N HIS A 117 -13.82 13.97 -1.24
CA HIS A 117 -14.62 13.02 -0.46
C HIS A 117 -13.75 12.11 0.43
N ASP A 118 -12.48 11.90 0.06
CA ASP A 118 -11.53 11.09 0.84
C ASP A 118 -10.81 11.88 1.93
N TRP A 119 -11.14 13.16 2.15
CA TRP A 119 -10.48 13.99 3.18
C TRP A 119 -10.53 13.35 4.57
N GLY A 120 -11.70 12.82 4.98
CA GLY A 120 -11.83 12.11 6.26
C GLY A 120 -10.91 10.91 6.36
N LYS A 121 -10.87 10.06 5.32
CA LYS A 121 -9.98 8.89 5.26
C LYS A 121 -8.50 9.29 5.32
N LEU A 122 -8.14 10.39 4.65
CA LEU A 122 -6.78 10.94 4.68
C LEU A 122 -6.39 11.38 6.10
N CYS A 123 -7.26 12.14 6.77
CA CYS A 123 -7.05 12.57 8.16
C CYS A 123 -6.88 11.39 9.12
N ASP A 124 -7.70 10.35 8.96
CA ASP A 124 -7.64 9.15 9.78
C ASP A 124 -6.32 8.39 9.59
N SER A 125 -5.93 8.14 8.33
CA SER A 125 -4.66 7.48 8.02
C SER A 125 -3.47 8.30 8.50
N ALA A 126 -3.47 9.62 8.26
CA ALA A 126 -2.41 10.52 8.69
C ALA A 126 -2.27 10.59 10.23
N SER A 127 -3.39 10.52 10.95
CA SER A 127 -3.39 10.46 12.42
C SER A 127 -2.76 9.17 12.94
N LYS A 128 -3.09 8.02 12.33
CA LYS A 128 -2.49 6.72 12.67
C LYS A 128 -0.99 6.67 12.33
N MET A 129 -0.60 7.20 11.17
CA MET A 129 0.80 7.40 10.78
C MET A 129 1.55 8.22 11.83
N ARG A 130 0.98 9.35 12.28
CA ARG A 130 1.57 10.20 13.30
C ARG A 130 1.76 9.47 14.63
N SER A 131 0.76 8.73 15.07
CA SER A 131 0.82 7.98 16.33
C SER A 131 1.89 6.89 16.30
N CYS A 132 1.94 6.06 15.25
CA CYS A 132 2.92 4.98 15.16
C CYS A 132 4.36 5.52 15.09
N THR A 133 4.59 6.52 14.25
CA THR A 133 5.94 7.11 14.11
C THR A 133 6.38 7.90 15.35
N ALA A 134 5.45 8.50 16.11
CA ALA A 134 5.76 9.08 17.41
C ALA A 134 6.13 7.99 18.44
N ALA A 135 5.38 6.89 18.47
CA ALA A 135 5.66 5.77 19.37
C ALA A 135 7.06 5.17 19.12
N LEU A 136 7.47 5.01 17.85
CA LEU A 136 8.83 4.54 17.51
C LEU A 136 9.95 5.42 18.07
N LYS A 137 9.70 6.72 18.22
CA LYS A 137 10.72 7.69 18.64
C LYS A 137 10.73 7.92 20.14
N PHE A 138 9.57 7.84 20.80
CA PHE A 138 9.40 8.35 22.17
C PHE A 138 8.88 7.32 23.17
N THR A 139 8.43 6.13 22.73
CA THR A 139 7.77 5.16 23.61
C THR A 139 8.56 3.85 23.65
N PRO A 140 9.27 3.56 24.77
CA PRO A 140 9.91 2.27 24.97
C PRO A 140 8.88 1.14 24.93
N GLN A 141 9.20 0.08 24.21
CA GLN A 141 8.33 -1.07 23.94
C GLN A 141 9.17 -2.35 23.97
N GLU A 142 8.52 -3.49 24.10
CA GLU A 142 9.17 -4.78 23.86
C GLU A 142 9.57 -4.91 22.38
N PHE A 143 10.57 -5.73 22.08
CA PHE A 143 11.10 -5.89 20.71
C PHE A 143 10.00 -6.20 19.68
N LEU A 144 9.14 -7.19 19.97
CA LEU A 144 8.03 -7.56 19.10
C LEU A 144 7.07 -6.40 18.90
N GLN A 145 6.80 -5.63 19.95
CA GLN A 145 5.91 -4.49 19.87
C GLN A 145 6.53 -3.34 19.05
N VAL A 146 7.84 -3.09 19.13
CA VAL A 146 8.54 -2.16 18.23
C VAL A 146 8.43 -2.64 16.78
N MET A 147 8.64 -3.93 16.51
CA MET A 147 8.52 -4.50 15.17
C MET A 147 7.12 -4.31 14.59
N LEU A 148 6.07 -4.59 15.38
CA LEU A 148 4.67 -4.36 14.97
C LEU A 148 4.40 -2.87 14.73
N THR A 149 4.93 -1.98 15.56
CA THR A 149 4.81 -0.54 15.39
C THR A 149 5.55 -0.04 14.15
N VAL A 150 6.70 -0.65 13.79
CA VAL A 150 7.40 -0.38 12.52
C VAL A 150 6.51 -0.76 11.34
N SER A 151 5.99 -1.99 11.30
CA SER A 151 5.10 -2.44 10.22
C SER A 151 3.84 -1.55 10.11
N ALA A 152 3.26 -1.15 11.24
CA ALA A 152 2.12 -0.24 11.26
C ALA A 152 2.47 1.16 10.73
N ALA A 153 3.61 1.73 11.14
CA ALA A 153 4.09 3.00 10.61
C ALA A 153 4.33 2.94 9.10
N GLN A 154 4.97 1.88 8.62
CA GLN A 154 5.21 1.65 7.19
C GLN A 154 3.90 1.64 6.40
N ARG A 155 2.94 0.83 6.87
CA ARG A 155 1.62 0.73 6.28
C ARG A 155 0.90 2.08 6.23
N TYR A 156 0.78 2.78 7.35
CA TYR A 156 0.04 4.04 7.38
C TYR A 156 0.73 5.13 6.56
N CYS A 157 2.07 5.16 6.48
CA CYS A 157 2.77 6.05 5.56
C CYS A 157 2.42 5.73 4.09
N LEU A 158 2.46 4.46 3.68
CA LEU A 158 2.11 4.04 2.32
C LEU A 158 0.65 4.32 1.99
N THR A 159 -0.27 4.01 2.91
CA THR A 159 -1.71 4.30 2.77
C THR A 159 -1.96 5.81 2.66
N THR A 160 -1.34 6.62 3.52
CA THR A 160 -1.45 8.08 3.45
C THR A 160 -0.93 8.61 2.11
N ARG A 161 0.23 8.12 1.63
CA ARG A 161 0.74 8.48 0.31
C ARG A 161 -0.24 8.12 -0.81
N ALA A 162 -0.81 6.92 -0.78
CA ALA A 162 -1.76 6.44 -1.78
C ALA A 162 -3.03 7.32 -1.83
N ILE A 163 -3.55 7.73 -0.67
CA ILE A 163 -4.72 8.63 -0.60
C ILE A 163 -4.35 10.03 -1.13
N ILE A 164 -3.17 10.55 -0.80
CA ILE A 164 -2.67 11.82 -1.35
C ILE A 164 -2.59 11.74 -2.88
N ASP A 165 -2.00 10.68 -3.41
CA ASP A 165 -1.90 10.43 -4.85
C ASP A 165 -3.27 10.30 -5.51
N LYS A 166 -4.21 9.61 -4.86
CA LYS A 166 -5.58 9.51 -5.35
C LYS A 166 -6.19 10.90 -5.51
N ILE A 167 -6.14 11.73 -4.46
CA ILE A 167 -6.75 13.05 -4.44
C ILE A 167 -6.08 14.03 -5.42
N LYS A 168 -4.74 14.00 -5.53
CA LYS A 168 -3.96 14.97 -6.30
C LYS A 168 -3.76 14.56 -7.76
N LYS A 169 -3.65 13.26 -8.05
CA LYS A 169 -3.35 12.71 -9.38
C LYS A 169 -4.54 11.92 -9.94
N TRP A 170 -4.93 10.82 -9.32
CA TRP A 170 -5.79 9.81 -9.96
C TRP A 170 -7.26 10.25 -10.13
N ASP A 171 -7.83 10.95 -9.15
CA ASP A 171 -9.20 11.48 -9.21
C ASP A 171 -9.33 12.65 -10.19
N ARG A 172 -8.20 13.26 -10.56
CA ARG A 172 -8.13 14.43 -11.45
C ARG A 172 -7.63 14.09 -12.85
N MET A 173 -7.26 12.83 -13.06
CA MET A 173 -6.76 12.36 -14.33
C MET A 173 -7.91 12.35 -15.36
N PRO A 174 -7.77 13.03 -16.51
CA PRO A 174 -8.82 13.03 -17.53
C PRO A 174 -8.87 11.67 -18.23
N MET A 175 -10.08 11.25 -18.62
CA MET A 175 -10.25 10.16 -19.56
C MET A 175 -9.91 10.69 -20.97
N LEU A 176 -9.12 9.94 -21.71
CA LEU A 176 -8.63 10.30 -23.04
C LEU A 176 -9.09 9.25 -24.05
N ASP A 177 -9.02 9.57 -25.35
CA ASP A 177 -9.29 8.62 -26.43
C ASP A 177 -8.34 7.40 -26.43
N LYS A 178 -7.16 7.54 -25.78
CA LYS A 178 -6.19 6.48 -25.57
C LYS A 178 -5.86 6.35 -24.09
N ALA A 179 -5.80 5.11 -23.60
CA ALA A 179 -5.40 4.82 -22.23
C ALA A 179 -4.01 5.41 -21.90
N HIS A 180 -3.87 5.90 -20.66
CA HIS A 180 -2.59 6.34 -20.13
C HIS A 180 -1.60 5.17 -20.02
N PRO A 181 -0.29 5.42 -20.16
CA PRO A 181 0.72 4.40 -19.94
C PRO A 181 0.60 3.77 -18.55
N VAL A 182 0.90 2.47 -18.47
CA VAL A 182 0.76 1.71 -17.23
C VAL A 182 1.79 2.18 -16.21
N ASP A 183 1.32 2.56 -15.02
CA ASP A 183 2.15 2.95 -13.90
C ASP A 183 2.52 1.72 -13.06
N ASN A 184 3.66 1.10 -13.40
CA ASN A 184 4.17 -0.08 -12.68
C ASN A 184 4.75 0.24 -11.29
N THR A 185 4.72 1.51 -10.86
CA THR A 185 5.21 1.93 -9.53
C THR A 185 4.16 1.76 -8.44
N ILE A 186 2.91 1.49 -8.80
CA ILE A 186 1.81 1.19 -7.87
C ILE A 186 1.39 -0.28 -7.93
N LEU A 187 0.69 -0.74 -6.90
CA LEU A 187 0.23 -2.13 -6.81
C LEU A 187 -0.86 -2.46 -7.83
N GLY A 188 -1.81 -1.55 -8.04
CA GLY A 188 -3.04 -1.87 -8.75
C GLY A 188 -4.00 -2.72 -7.90
N CYS A 189 -5.07 -3.22 -8.51
CA CYS A 189 -6.07 -4.01 -7.77
C CYS A 189 -6.74 -5.10 -8.59
N ILE A 190 -7.36 -6.03 -7.87
CA ILE A 190 -8.17 -7.11 -8.41
C ILE A 190 -9.65 -6.72 -8.26
N THR A 191 -10.45 -6.94 -9.29
CA THR A 191 -11.90 -6.69 -9.22
C THR A 191 -12.65 -7.61 -10.19
N ASP A 192 -13.93 -7.83 -9.92
CA ASP A 192 -14.90 -8.48 -10.81
C ASP A 192 -15.86 -7.47 -11.48
N ARG A 193 -15.68 -6.17 -11.20
CA ARG A 193 -16.56 -5.09 -11.69
C ARG A 193 -16.02 -4.46 -12.97
N ILE A 194 -16.69 -4.74 -14.08
CA ILE A 194 -16.34 -4.25 -15.42
C ILE A 194 -16.16 -2.72 -15.50
N PRO A 195 -17.05 -1.86 -14.96
CA PRO A 195 -16.88 -0.42 -15.06
C PRO A 195 -15.56 0.07 -14.44
N ILE A 196 -15.15 -0.55 -13.33
CA ILE A 196 -13.91 -0.18 -12.64
C ILE A 196 -12.68 -0.68 -13.42
N ILE A 197 -12.76 -1.86 -14.06
CA ILE A 197 -11.69 -2.34 -14.95
C ILE A 197 -11.40 -1.31 -16.02
N TYR A 198 -12.43 -0.79 -16.70
CA TYR A 198 -12.25 0.21 -17.75
C TYR A 198 -11.65 1.50 -17.21
N GLU A 199 -12.18 2.03 -16.11
CA GLU A 199 -11.66 3.26 -15.50
C GLU A 199 -10.17 3.13 -15.13
N LEU A 200 -9.79 2.04 -14.45
CA LEU A 200 -8.40 1.82 -14.04
C LEU A 200 -7.48 1.56 -15.23
N PHE A 201 -7.96 0.80 -16.23
CA PHE A 201 -7.23 0.59 -17.47
C PHE A 201 -6.96 1.91 -18.20
N GLU A 202 -7.97 2.76 -18.37
CA GLU A 202 -7.83 4.07 -19.01
C GLU A 202 -6.87 4.97 -18.24
N LYS A 203 -6.89 4.93 -16.90
CA LYS A 203 -5.93 5.64 -16.05
C LYS A 203 -4.51 5.08 -16.09
N GLY A 204 -4.27 3.91 -16.69
CA GLY A 204 -2.97 3.25 -16.65
C GLY A 204 -2.65 2.63 -15.29
N VAL A 205 -3.67 2.32 -14.48
CA VAL A 205 -3.50 1.62 -13.19
C VAL A 205 -3.51 0.11 -13.47
N PRO A 206 -2.52 -0.66 -12.97
CA PRO A 206 -2.54 -2.11 -13.13
C PRO A 206 -3.82 -2.72 -12.58
N VAL A 207 -4.50 -3.56 -13.37
CA VAL A 207 -5.79 -4.11 -12.96
C VAL A 207 -5.97 -5.55 -13.43
N TRP A 208 -6.53 -6.40 -12.55
CA TRP A 208 -6.82 -7.80 -12.83
C TRP A 208 -8.31 -8.08 -12.71
N TYR A 209 -8.89 -8.55 -13.82
CA TYR A 209 -10.30 -8.91 -13.90
C TYR A 209 -10.50 -10.38 -13.56
N VAL A 210 -11.30 -10.65 -12.53
CA VAL A 210 -11.67 -12.01 -12.12
C VAL A 210 -13.12 -12.28 -12.49
N ARG A 211 -13.36 -13.39 -13.17
CA ARG A 211 -14.71 -13.83 -13.53
C ARG A 211 -14.86 -15.35 -13.52
N PRO A 212 -16.09 -15.87 -13.35
CA PRO A 212 -16.37 -17.28 -13.64
C PRO A 212 -15.96 -17.65 -15.06
N ALA A 213 -15.39 -18.85 -15.24
CA ALA A 213 -15.05 -19.38 -16.56
C ALA A 213 -16.28 -19.44 -17.50
N SER A 214 -17.49 -19.57 -16.94
CA SER A 214 -18.75 -19.56 -17.69
C SER A 214 -19.08 -18.21 -18.35
N HIS A 215 -18.41 -17.12 -17.96
CA HIS A 215 -18.56 -15.80 -18.59
C HIS A 215 -17.59 -15.60 -19.77
N LEU A 216 -16.77 -16.59 -20.09
CA LEU A 216 -15.92 -16.54 -21.28
C LEU A 216 -16.70 -16.99 -22.51
N PRO A 217 -16.52 -16.32 -23.66
CA PRO A 217 -16.91 -16.85 -24.95
C PRO A 217 -16.35 -18.28 -25.16
N LYS A 218 -17.18 -19.18 -25.72
CA LYS A 218 -16.86 -20.61 -25.85
C LYS A 218 -15.70 -20.91 -26.82
N ASP A 219 -15.32 -19.92 -27.60
CA ASP A 219 -14.27 -19.92 -28.61
C ASP A 219 -12.90 -19.46 -28.08
N ILE A 220 -12.83 -19.03 -26.81
CA ILE A 220 -11.54 -18.75 -26.15
C ILE A 220 -10.96 -20.05 -25.60
N ASN A 221 -9.80 -20.46 -26.13
CA ASN A 221 -8.99 -21.53 -25.54
C ASN A 221 -8.43 -21.06 -24.19
N ILE A 222 -8.76 -21.78 -23.11
CA ILE A 222 -8.29 -21.54 -21.73
C ILE A 222 -7.16 -22.50 -21.39
#